data_AF-A0AAD8FRC7-F1
#
_entry.id   AF-A0AAD8FRC7-F1
#
_cell.length_a   1.000
_cell.length_b   1.000
_cell.length_c   1.000
_cell.angle_alpha   90.00
_cell.angle_beta   90.00
_cell.angle_gamma   90.00
#
_symmetry.space_group_name_H-M   'P 1'
#
loop_
_entity.id
_entity.type
_entity.pdbx_description
1 polymer ?
#
loop_
_entity_poly.entity_id
_entity_poly.type
_entity_poly.pdbx_seq_one_letter_code
_entity_poly.pdbx_strand_id
1 'polypeptide(L)'
;MHQLQSHLQLRLTRKTEHKEGCERRALSWCETGYRGFQTSAACLKNRAARVRVGKGDRPVMYEEAHPPHFIAHRKGWLSQHTSNLDGEGGAAERTVEDVFVRKFIFGTFHGCLANEVVIKRRGNVLVVCAVFLQRLPPQKFYFLLGYSETLLSHFYKCPVKLEVQTLEGRVPYKYL
;
A
#
# COMPACT_ATOMS: atom_id res chain seq x y z
N MET A 1 -64.03 14.76 7.43
CA MET A 1 -63.35 13.48 7.16
C MET A 1 -62.19 13.75 6.19
N HIS A 2 -61.20 14.51 6.66
CA HIS A 2 -60.05 14.97 5.89
C HIS A 2 -58.83 14.87 6.82
N GLN A 3 -57.75 14.31 6.27
CA GLN A 3 -56.36 14.52 6.71
C GLN A 3 -56.00 14.07 8.14
N LEU A 4 -55.81 12.76 8.28
CA LEU A 4 -54.83 12.22 9.23
C LEU A 4 -53.59 11.81 8.45
N GLN A 5 -52.42 12.01 9.06
CA GLN A 5 -51.09 11.53 8.65
C GLN A 5 -50.18 12.48 7.85
N SER A 6 -50.05 13.73 8.29
CA SER A 6 -48.90 14.57 7.90
C SER A 6 -48.45 15.51 9.02
N HIS A 7 -48.05 14.99 10.19
CA HIS A 7 -47.27 15.73 11.19
C HIS A 7 -46.65 14.76 12.21
N LEU A 8 -45.67 13.97 11.76
CA LEU A 8 -44.77 13.24 12.67
C LEU A 8 -43.36 13.30 12.10
N GLN A 9 -42.93 14.52 11.86
CA GLN A 9 -41.53 14.91 11.75
C GLN A 9 -41.30 15.96 12.83
N LEU A 10 -40.37 15.65 13.73
CA LEU A 10 -39.39 16.55 14.38
C LEU A 10 -39.33 16.41 15.90
N ARG A 11 -38.10 16.13 16.34
CA ARG A 11 -37.49 16.56 17.61
C ARG A 11 -37.95 15.84 18.88
N LEU A 12 -37.57 14.57 18.99
CA LEU A 12 -37.02 14.08 20.26
C LEU A 12 -35.50 14.34 20.24
N THR A 13 -35.16 15.54 20.68
CA THR A 13 -33.83 15.96 21.11
C THR A 13 -33.41 15.12 22.32
N ARG A 14 -32.48 14.17 22.13
CA ARG A 14 -31.57 13.75 23.20
C ARG A 14 -30.17 14.22 22.85
N LYS A 15 -29.92 15.48 23.23
CA LYS A 15 -28.61 15.99 23.60
C LYS A 15 -28.02 15.06 24.66
N THR A 16 -26.96 14.34 24.33
CA THR A 16 -25.99 13.90 25.34
C THR A 16 -24.81 14.85 25.21
N GLU A 17 -24.84 15.87 26.07
CA GLU A 17 -23.77 16.85 26.23
C GLU A 17 -22.52 16.20 26.84
N HIS A 18 -21.38 16.64 26.31
CA HIS A 18 -20.09 16.83 26.94
C HIS A 18 -19.93 16.39 28.41
N LYS A 19 -18.93 15.51 28.63
CA LYS A 19 -18.03 15.63 29.78
C LYS A 19 -16.60 15.72 29.27
N GLU A 20 -16.17 16.95 29.03
CA GLU A 20 -14.77 17.30 29.23
C GLU A 20 -14.49 17.24 30.73
N GLY A 21 -13.46 16.49 31.11
CA GLY A 21 -13.01 16.32 32.48
C GLY A 21 -11.51 16.11 32.48
N CYS A 22 -10.79 17.21 32.32
CA CYS A 22 -9.36 17.33 32.56
C CYS A 22 -9.11 17.14 34.07
N GLU A 23 -8.90 15.91 34.52
CA GLU A 23 -8.41 15.64 35.86
C GLU A 23 -6.89 15.49 35.82
N ARG A 24 -6.21 16.63 35.97
CA ARG A 24 -4.78 16.71 36.27
C ARG A 24 -4.56 16.06 37.63
N ARG A 25 -4.18 14.79 37.67
CA ARG A 25 -3.55 14.22 38.85
C ARG A 25 -2.04 14.44 38.73
N ALA A 26 -1.62 15.63 39.12
CA ALA A 26 -0.24 15.89 39.46
C ALA A 26 0.10 15.17 40.77
N LEU A 27 1.40 14.84 40.89
CA LEU A 27 2.12 14.40 42.08
C LEU A 27 2.10 12.89 42.36
N SER A 28 3.14 12.21 41.86
CA SER A 28 4.25 11.84 42.75
C SER A 28 5.34 11.20 41.90
N TRP A 29 6.36 11.97 41.55
CA TRP A 29 7.64 11.43 41.11
C TRP A 29 8.25 10.68 42.30
N CYS A 30 7.96 9.39 42.40
CA CYS A 30 8.77 8.48 43.19
C CYS A 30 9.73 7.82 42.20
N GLU A 31 10.92 8.43 42.07
CA GLU A 31 12.08 7.74 41.51
C GLU A 31 12.42 6.57 42.43
N THR A 32 11.88 5.39 42.11
CA THR A 32 12.46 4.13 42.58
C THR A 32 13.00 3.44 41.34
N GLY A 33 14.32 3.58 41.15
CA GLY A 33 15.05 3.00 40.04
C GLY A 33 15.03 1.47 40.09
N TYR A 34 13.95 0.87 39.62
CA TYR A 34 13.96 -0.52 39.16
C TYR A 34 14.42 -0.51 37.71
N ARG A 35 15.76 -0.48 37.51
CA ARG A 35 16.36 -1.03 36.29
C ARG A 35 16.14 -2.54 36.33
N GLY A 36 14.95 -2.98 35.93
CA GLY A 36 14.68 -4.39 35.68
C GLY A 36 15.62 -4.85 34.56
N PHE A 37 16.71 -5.51 34.92
CA PHE A 37 17.50 -6.28 33.96
C PHE A 37 16.61 -7.45 33.51
N GLN A 38 15.95 -7.33 32.36
CA GLN A 38 15.42 -8.50 31.67
C GLN A 38 16.60 -9.37 31.23
N THR A 39 16.83 -10.48 31.94
CA THR A 39 17.87 -11.49 31.61
C THR A 39 17.39 -12.53 30.60
N SER A 40 16.14 -12.44 30.12
CA SER A 40 15.66 -13.32 29.05
C SER A 40 16.29 -12.92 27.72
N ALA A 41 16.89 -13.89 27.00
CA ALA A 41 17.39 -13.67 25.65
C ALA A 41 16.31 -13.02 24.78
N ALA A 42 16.62 -11.91 24.10
CA ALA A 42 15.71 -11.30 23.15
C ALA A 42 15.46 -12.30 22.01
N CYS A 43 14.29 -12.94 22.00
CA CYS A 43 13.91 -13.84 20.92
C CYS A 43 13.81 -13.03 19.62
N LEU A 44 14.87 -13.04 18.81
CA LEU A 44 14.96 -12.38 17.50
C LEU A 44 14.04 -13.11 16.50
N LYS A 45 12.74 -12.85 16.58
CA LYS A 45 11.77 -13.37 15.62
C LYS A 45 11.96 -12.66 14.28
N ASN A 46 11.95 -13.43 13.18
CA ASN A 46 12.03 -12.89 11.82
C ASN A 46 10.84 -11.97 11.51
N ARG A 47 11.10 -10.70 11.18
CA ARG A 47 10.07 -9.66 10.91
C ARG A 47 9.98 -9.21 9.44
N ALA A 48 10.98 -9.52 8.62
CA ALA A 48 11.05 -9.04 7.24
C ALA A 48 9.86 -9.51 6.39
N ALA A 49 9.16 -8.55 5.75
CA ALA A 49 7.99 -8.74 4.87
C ALA A 49 6.96 -9.77 5.40
N ARG A 50 6.65 -9.69 6.70
CA ARG A 50 5.63 -10.50 7.35
C ARG A 50 4.54 -9.60 7.94
N VAL A 51 3.30 -9.81 7.51
CA VAL A 51 2.14 -9.20 8.17
C VAL A 51 1.89 -9.96 9.48
N ARG A 52 1.85 -9.24 10.60
CA ARG A 52 1.54 -9.83 11.90
C ARG A 52 0.06 -10.19 11.96
N VAL A 53 -0.22 -11.37 12.53
CA VAL A 53 -1.57 -11.86 12.78
C VAL A 53 -2.26 -10.95 13.80
N GLY A 54 -3.52 -10.60 13.53
CA GLY A 54 -4.37 -9.80 14.38
C GLY A 54 -5.55 -10.63 14.89
N LYS A 55 -6.75 -10.02 14.87
CA LYS A 55 -8.00 -10.65 15.33
C LYS A 55 -8.74 -11.42 14.22
N GLY A 56 -8.25 -11.39 12.98
CA GLY A 56 -8.96 -11.93 11.82
C GLY A 56 -9.75 -10.90 11.02
N ASP A 57 -9.66 -9.60 11.36
CA ASP A 57 -10.42 -8.54 10.69
C ASP A 57 -9.62 -7.86 9.56
N ARG A 58 -8.29 -8.10 9.47
CA ARG A 58 -7.43 -7.36 8.54
C ARG A 58 -7.39 -8.08 7.18
N PRO A 59 -7.91 -7.47 6.09
CA PRO A 59 -7.76 -8.03 4.76
C PRO A 59 -6.30 -7.92 4.29
N VAL A 60 -5.76 -9.00 3.74
CA VAL A 60 -4.38 -9.06 3.24
C VAL A 60 -4.37 -9.54 1.78
N MET A 61 -3.60 -8.86 0.94
CA MET A 61 -3.45 -9.22 -0.48
C MET A 61 -2.55 -10.46 -0.63
N TYR A 62 -2.65 -11.16 -1.76
CA TYR A 62 -1.83 -12.35 -2.03
C TYR A 62 -0.32 -12.11 -1.88
N GLU A 63 0.16 -10.97 -2.38
CA GLU A 63 1.55 -10.56 -2.31
C GLU A 63 2.02 -10.32 -0.85
N GLU A 64 1.22 -9.66 -0.04
CA GLU A 64 1.54 -9.35 1.37
C GLU A 64 1.39 -10.57 2.30
N ALA A 65 0.53 -11.51 1.92
CA ALA A 65 0.18 -12.69 2.71
C ALA A 65 1.34 -13.69 2.86
N HIS A 66 2.30 -13.65 1.95
CA HIS A 66 3.33 -14.65 1.78
C HIS A 66 4.71 -14.09 2.19
N PRO A 67 5.40 -14.72 3.16
CA PRO A 67 6.75 -14.31 3.57
C PRO A 67 7.83 -14.52 2.48
N PRO A 68 9.03 -13.90 2.64
CA PRO A 68 10.10 -13.93 1.64
C PRO A 68 10.58 -15.31 1.19
N HIS A 69 10.54 -16.33 2.06
CA HIS A 69 10.99 -17.68 1.71
C HIS A 69 10.07 -18.41 0.72
N PHE A 70 8.91 -17.84 0.38
CA PHE A 70 8.04 -18.37 -0.67
C PHE A 70 8.23 -17.70 -2.04
N ILE A 71 9.21 -16.80 -2.17
CA ILE A 71 9.65 -16.31 -3.49
C ILE A 71 10.17 -17.51 -4.28
N ALA A 72 9.78 -17.60 -5.56
CA ALA A 72 9.99 -18.73 -6.48
C ALA A 72 9.17 -20.00 -6.21
N HIS A 73 8.47 -20.12 -5.07
CA HIS A 73 7.60 -21.27 -4.78
C HIS A 73 6.11 -20.96 -4.97
N ARG A 74 5.63 -19.89 -4.31
CA ARG A 74 4.23 -19.44 -4.39
C ARG A 74 4.14 -18.05 -5.01
N LYS A 75 5.17 -17.23 -4.82
CA LYS A 75 5.27 -15.88 -5.36
C LYS A 75 6.30 -15.81 -6.48
N GLY A 76 6.02 -15.00 -7.49
CA GLY A 76 7.00 -14.60 -8.49
C GLY A 76 7.82 -13.37 -8.09
N TRP A 77 8.54 -12.83 -9.06
CA TRP A 77 9.27 -11.56 -8.93
C TRP A 77 8.46 -10.41 -9.53
N LEU A 78 8.48 -9.26 -8.84
CA LEU A 78 7.81 -8.04 -9.27
C LEU A 78 8.61 -7.22 -10.29
N SER A 79 9.92 -7.45 -10.40
CA SER A 79 10.75 -6.90 -11.47
C SER A 79 11.41 -8.02 -12.23
N GLN A 80 11.32 -7.97 -13.56
CA GLN A 80 11.91 -8.95 -14.47
C GLN A 80 12.88 -8.22 -15.42
N HIS A 81 14.16 -8.53 -15.28
CA HIS A 81 15.26 -7.99 -16.09
C HIS A 81 16.41 -9.01 -16.15
N THR A 82 17.33 -8.84 -17.11
CA THR A 82 18.43 -9.79 -17.37
C THR A 82 19.67 -9.56 -16.49
N SER A 83 19.85 -8.36 -15.94
CA SER A 83 21.07 -7.96 -15.21
C SER A 83 21.42 -8.76 -13.95
N ASN A 84 20.49 -9.56 -13.42
CA ASN A 84 20.75 -10.43 -12.26
C ASN A 84 21.18 -11.85 -12.65
N LEU A 85 21.33 -12.13 -13.95
CA LEU A 85 21.86 -13.40 -14.45
C LEU A 85 23.38 -13.45 -14.28
N ASP A 86 23.92 -14.67 -14.23
CA ASP A 86 25.36 -14.87 -14.12
C ASP A 86 26.07 -14.32 -15.37
N GLY A 87 27.16 -13.57 -15.16
CA GLY A 87 27.92 -12.91 -16.21
C GLY A 87 27.32 -11.60 -16.77
N GLU A 88 26.12 -11.18 -16.33
CA GLU A 88 25.49 -9.94 -16.79
C GLU A 88 25.85 -8.73 -15.92
N GLY A 89 25.84 -7.54 -16.54
CA GLY A 89 26.16 -6.27 -15.88
C GLY A 89 24.95 -5.38 -15.61
N GLY A 90 25.18 -4.29 -14.86
CA GLY A 90 24.23 -3.17 -14.73
C GLY A 90 23.10 -3.38 -13.71
N ALA A 91 23.15 -4.39 -12.85
CA ALA A 91 22.09 -4.67 -11.86
C ALA A 91 21.80 -3.50 -10.92
N ALA A 92 22.84 -2.75 -10.53
CA ALA A 92 22.70 -1.59 -9.64
C ALA A 92 21.86 -0.47 -10.28
N GLU A 93 22.14 -0.12 -11.53
CA GLU A 93 21.39 0.91 -12.27
C GLU A 93 19.92 0.50 -12.44
N ARG A 94 19.67 -0.76 -12.84
CA ARG A 94 18.31 -1.30 -12.97
C ARG A 94 17.54 -1.26 -11.67
N THR A 95 18.21 -1.52 -10.55
CA THR A 95 17.59 -1.44 -9.22
C THR A 95 17.19 -0.01 -8.86
N VAL A 96 18.06 0.98 -9.13
CA VAL A 96 17.75 2.40 -8.89
C VAL A 96 16.56 2.85 -9.73
N GLU A 97 16.55 2.48 -11.01
CA GLU A 97 15.44 2.77 -11.93
C GLU A 97 14.13 2.15 -11.44
N ASP A 98 14.14 0.88 -11.03
CA ASP A 98 12.95 0.18 -10.55
C ASP A 98 12.39 0.82 -9.26
N VAL A 99 13.26 1.23 -8.34
CA VAL A 99 12.84 1.94 -7.11
C VAL A 99 12.26 3.32 -7.45
N PHE A 100 12.85 4.03 -8.40
CA PHE A 100 12.33 5.32 -8.86
C PHE A 100 10.94 5.15 -9.47
N VAL A 101 10.77 4.21 -10.42
CA VAL A 101 9.49 3.96 -11.09
C VAL A 101 8.39 3.61 -10.09
N ARG A 102 8.69 2.76 -9.09
CA ARG A 102 7.71 2.43 -8.03
C ARG A 102 7.30 3.65 -7.21
N LYS A 103 8.25 4.49 -6.79
CA LYS A 103 7.96 5.71 -6.04
C LYS A 103 7.21 6.74 -6.89
N PHE A 104 7.61 6.88 -8.15
CA PHE A 104 6.97 7.77 -9.11
C PHE A 104 5.51 7.39 -9.31
N ILE A 105 5.19 6.12 -9.59
CA ILE A 105 3.81 5.66 -9.81
C ILE A 105 2.98 5.76 -8.53
N PHE A 106 3.56 5.44 -7.38
CA PHE A 106 2.89 5.61 -6.09
C PHE A 106 2.56 7.09 -5.81
N GLY A 107 3.43 8.00 -6.24
CA GLY A 107 3.25 9.45 -6.13
C GLY A 107 2.42 10.08 -7.26
N THR A 108 2.31 9.52 -8.45
CA THR A 108 1.41 10.06 -9.48
C THR A 108 -0.02 9.59 -9.25
N PHE A 109 -0.18 8.32 -8.85
CA PHE A 109 -1.47 7.67 -8.65
C PHE A 109 -1.77 7.43 -7.16
N HIS A 110 -1.77 8.51 -6.39
CA HIS A 110 -2.05 8.47 -4.96
C HIS A 110 -3.40 7.80 -4.66
N GLY A 111 -3.37 6.77 -3.81
CA GLY A 111 -4.57 6.07 -3.35
C GLY A 111 -5.32 5.28 -4.42
N CYS A 112 -4.82 5.22 -5.66
CA CYS A 112 -5.44 4.48 -6.75
C CYS A 112 -4.82 3.10 -6.95
N LEU A 113 -3.62 2.83 -6.44
CA LEU A 113 -3.02 1.49 -6.56
C LEU A 113 -3.72 0.47 -5.65
N ALA A 114 -4.12 -0.65 -6.24
CA ALA A 114 -4.66 -1.81 -5.52
C ALA A 114 -3.53 -2.71 -5.00
N ASN A 115 -2.57 -3.03 -5.88
CA ASN A 115 -1.45 -3.94 -5.62
C ASN A 115 -0.10 -3.25 -5.90
N GLU A 116 0.99 -3.92 -5.56
CA GLU A 116 2.34 -3.49 -5.96
C GLU A 116 2.53 -3.53 -7.48
N VAL A 117 3.37 -2.65 -7.99
CA VAL A 117 3.63 -2.49 -9.44
C VAL A 117 4.55 -3.59 -9.94
N VAL A 118 4.20 -4.19 -11.08
CA VAL A 118 5.02 -5.19 -11.77
C VAL A 118 5.77 -4.51 -12.92
N ILE A 119 7.10 -4.65 -12.93
CA ILE A 119 7.98 -4.05 -13.93
C ILE A 119 8.56 -5.18 -14.79
N LYS A 120 8.42 -5.04 -16.11
CA LYS A 120 8.94 -5.99 -17.08
C LYS A 120 9.84 -5.24 -18.06
N ARG A 121 11.07 -5.70 -18.22
CA ARG A 121 11.98 -5.17 -19.23
C ARG A 121 12.12 -6.16 -20.37
N ARG A 122 11.80 -5.72 -21.58
CA ARG A 122 11.92 -6.51 -22.81
C ARG A 122 12.86 -5.77 -23.74
N GLY A 123 14.16 -6.05 -23.63
CA GLY A 123 15.20 -5.28 -24.30
C GLY A 123 15.14 -3.81 -23.89
N ASN A 124 15.00 -2.90 -24.86
CA ASN A 124 14.89 -1.46 -24.62
C ASN A 124 13.50 -1.01 -24.15
N VAL A 125 12.47 -1.86 -24.22
CA VAL A 125 11.11 -1.46 -23.81
C VAL A 125 10.91 -1.71 -22.32
N LEU A 126 10.51 -0.65 -21.61
CA LEU A 126 10.08 -0.73 -20.22
C LEU A 126 8.55 -0.86 -20.17
N VAL A 127 8.07 -2.02 -19.78
CA VAL A 127 6.63 -2.28 -19.60
C VAL A 127 6.32 -2.26 -18.11
N VAL A 128 5.46 -1.35 -17.71
CA VAL A 128 5.02 -1.18 -16.34
C VAL A 128 3.57 -1.62 -16.25
N CYS A 129 3.32 -2.71 -15.54
CA CYS A 129 1.97 -3.22 -15.31
C CYS A 129 1.49 -2.81 -13.91
N ALA A 130 0.36 -2.13 -13.84
CA ALA A 130 -0.21 -1.70 -12.57
C ALA A 130 -1.71 -1.99 -12.49
N VAL A 131 -2.14 -2.40 -11.30
CA VAL A 131 -3.55 -2.68 -10.99
C VAL A 131 -4.11 -1.50 -10.19
N PHE A 132 -5.11 -0.85 -10.76
CA PHE A 132 -5.71 0.38 -10.25
C PHE A 132 -7.14 0.17 -9.73
N LEU A 133 -7.50 0.97 -8.75
CA LEU A 133 -8.86 1.15 -8.25
C LEU A 133 -9.53 2.29 -9.01
N GLN A 134 -10.81 2.14 -9.31
CA GLN A 134 -11.62 3.13 -10.04
C GLN A 134 -12.03 4.31 -9.14
N ARG A 135 -11.07 5.01 -8.53
CA ARG A 135 -11.31 6.19 -7.66
C ARG A 135 -11.34 7.52 -8.42
N LEU A 136 -10.76 7.56 -9.61
CA LEU A 136 -10.64 8.76 -10.44
C LEU A 136 -11.51 8.63 -11.70
N PRO A 137 -12.03 9.75 -12.22
CA PRO A 137 -12.74 9.73 -13.50
C PRO A 137 -11.78 9.35 -14.64
N PRO A 138 -12.28 8.65 -15.69
CA PRO A 138 -11.45 8.09 -16.74
C PRO A 138 -10.63 9.14 -17.50
N GLN A 139 -11.17 10.36 -17.69
CA GLN A 139 -10.48 11.45 -18.40
C GLN A 139 -9.15 11.83 -17.72
N LYS A 140 -9.16 11.99 -16.40
CA LYS A 140 -7.93 12.28 -15.63
C LYS A 140 -6.98 11.10 -15.64
N PHE A 141 -7.52 9.89 -15.66
CA PHE A 141 -6.74 8.67 -15.71
C PHE A 141 -5.94 8.57 -17.01
N TYR A 142 -6.58 8.75 -18.16
CA TYR A 142 -5.90 8.77 -19.46
C TYR A 142 -4.87 9.89 -19.58
N PHE A 143 -5.16 11.08 -19.03
CA PHE A 143 -4.20 12.17 -18.97
C PHE A 143 -2.94 11.78 -18.18
N LEU A 144 -3.11 11.24 -16.98
CA LEU A 144 -1.99 10.81 -16.14
C LEU A 144 -1.18 9.69 -16.77
N LEU A 145 -1.84 8.75 -17.46
CA LEU A 145 -1.16 7.69 -18.21
C LEU A 145 -0.25 8.28 -19.28
N GLY A 146 -0.79 9.12 -20.18
CA GLY A 146 0.00 9.74 -21.23
C GLY A 146 1.12 10.64 -20.68
N TYR A 147 0.86 11.37 -19.59
CA TYR A 147 1.88 12.14 -18.88
C TYR A 147 3.03 11.26 -18.39
N SER A 148 2.72 10.14 -17.74
CA SER A 148 3.75 9.24 -17.23
C SER A 148 4.52 8.50 -18.33
N GLU A 149 3.86 8.06 -19.42
CA GLU A 149 4.55 7.42 -20.55
C GLU A 149 5.52 8.38 -21.22
N THR A 150 5.08 9.60 -21.52
CA THR A 150 5.91 10.62 -22.17
C THR A 150 7.07 11.07 -21.28
N LEU A 151 6.81 11.38 -20.01
CA LEU A 151 7.84 11.81 -19.07
C LEU A 151 8.91 10.74 -18.86
N LEU A 152 8.49 9.50 -18.58
CA LEU A 152 9.44 8.41 -18.34
C LEU A 152 10.23 8.07 -19.61
N SER A 153 9.60 8.17 -20.79
CA SER A 153 10.30 7.96 -22.05
C SER A 153 11.38 9.01 -22.31
N HIS A 154 11.10 10.28 -22.01
CA HIS A 154 12.09 11.36 -22.14
C HIS A 154 13.19 11.30 -21.07
N PHE A 155 12.87 10.82 -19.87
CA PHE A 155 13.82 10.71 -18.76
C PHE A 155 14.81 9.57 -18.98
N TYR A 156 14.32 8.36 -19.29
CA TYR A 156 15.16 7.17 -19.47
C TYR A 156 15.68 6.96 -20.89
N LYS A 157 15.24 7.79 -21.86
CA LYS A 157 15.57 7.65 -23.29
C LYS A 157 15.16 6.29 -23.88
N CYS A 158 14.17 5.65 -23.28
CA CYS A 158 13.65 4.35 -23.68
C CYS A 158 12.14 4.41 -23.86
N PRO A 159 11.54 3.61 -24.76
CA PRO A 159 10.10 3.56 -24.90
C PRO A 159 9.46 2.90 -23.66
N VAL A 160 8.61 3.65 -22.97
CA VAL A 160 7.87 3.17 -21.79
C VAL A 160 6.42 2.91 -22.15
N LYS A 161 5.89 1.75 -21.76
CA LYS A 161 4.48 1.37 -21.94
C LYS A 161 3.84 1.08 -20.59
N LEU A 162 2.71 1.72 -20.32
CA LEU A 162 1.93 1.49 -19.10
C LEU A 162 0.73 0.60 -19.39
N GLU A 163 0.76 -0.61 -18.87
CA GLU A 163 -0.35 -1.56 -18.92
C GLU A 163 -1.19 -1.44 -17.65
N VAL A 164 -2.46 -1.10 -17.83
CA VAL A 164 -3.38 -0.82 -16.73
C VAL A 164 -4.48 -1.87 -16.68
N GLN A 165 -4.68 -2.42 -15.49
CA GLN A 165 -5.89 -3.16 -15.16
C GLN A 165 -6.69 -2.40 -14.11
N THR A 166 -7.98 -2.18 -14.33
CA THR A 166 -8.84 -1.55 -13.32
C THR A 166 -9.64 -2.59 -12.55
N LEU A 167 -9.84 -2.34 -11.26
CA LEU A 167 -10.65 -3.12 -10.33
C LEU A 167 -11.59 -2.17 -9.58
N GLU A 168 -12.75 -2.67 -9.19
CA GLU A 168 -13.73 -1.92 -8.39
C GLU A 168 -13.27 -1.78 -6.93
N GLY A 169 -12.65 -2.84 -6.39
CA GLY A 169 -12.16 -2.91 -5.02
C GLY A 169 -10.86 -3.70 -4.90
N ARG A 170 -10.22 -3.64 -3.73
CA ARG A 170 -9.06 -4.47 -3.43
C ARG A 170 -9.51 -5.91 -3.22
N VAL A 171 -8.81 -6.87 -3.81
CA VAL A 171 -9.18 -8.30 -3.76
C VAL A 171 -8.47 -8.97 -2.57
N PRO A 172 -9.14 -9.20 -1.43
CA PRO A 172 -8.52 -9.85 -0.29
C PRO A 172 -8.23 -11.32 -0.60
N TYR A 173 -7.03 -11.80 -0.26
CA TYR A 173 -6.69 -13.22 -0.35
C TYR A 173 -7.04 -13.97 0.93
N LYS A 174 -6.72 -13.38 2.09
CA LYS A 174 -7.04 -13.93 3.41
C LYS A 174 -7.25 -12.80 4.41
N TYR A 175 -7.93 -13.13 5.50
CA TYR A 175 -8.08 -12.26 6.65
C TYR A 175 -7.16 -12.76 7.78
N LEU A 176 -6.40 -11.84 8.39
CA LEU A 176 -5.44 -12.10 9.46
C LEU A 176 -5.80 -11.38 10.77
#